data_AF-A0A920P4C3-F1
#
_entry.id   AF-A0A920P4C3-F1
#
_cell.length_a   1.000
_cell.length_b   1.000
_cell.length_c   1.000
_cell.angle_alpha   90.00
_cell.angle_beta   90.00
_cell.angle_gamma   90.00
#
_symmetry.space_group_name_H-M   'P 1'
#
loop_
_entity.id
_entity.type
_entity.pdbx_description
1 polymer ?
#
loop_
_entity_poly.entity_id
_entity_poly.type
_entity_poly.pdbx_seq_one_letter_code
_entity_poly.pdbx_strand_id
1 'polypeptide(L)' 'MRLTGRIQAVDTHACGEPGRVIVGGVSDVPGKTMF' A
#
# COMPACT_ATOMS: atom_id res chain seq x y z
N MET A 1 1.96 -7.51 23.78
CA MET A 1 2.41 -7.56 22.36
C MET A 1 2.16 -6.19 21.73
N ARG A 2 3.16 -5.55 21.13
CA ARG A 2 2.98 -4.29 20.39
C ARG A 2 2.96 -4.63 18.91
N LEU A 3 1.89 -4.27 18.20
CA LEU A 3 1.77 -4.52 16.77
C LEU A 3 2.73 -3.58 16.01
N THR A 4 3.64 -4.14 15.23
CA THR A 4 4.58 -3.43 14.36
C THR A 4 4.25 -3.71 12.89
N GLY A 5 4.65 -2.83 11.96
CA GLY A 5 4.43 -3.04 10.53
C GLY A 5 2.98 -2.89 10.07
N ARG A 6 2.24 -1.93 10.65
CA ARG A 6 0.84 -1.68 10.28
C ARG A 6 0.76 -0.97 8.92
N ILE A 7 0.02 -1.57 7.99
CA ILE A 7 -0.31 -0.98 6.69
C ILE A 7 -1.71 -0.37 6.74
N GLN A 8 -1.86 0.83 6.19
CA GLN A 8 -3.15 1.48 5.97
C GLN A 8 -3.50 1.35 4.49
N ALA A 9 -4.66 0.77 4.20
CA ALA A 9 -5.12 0.53 2.84
C ALA A 9 -6.55 1.04 2.64
N VAL A 10 -6.85 1.45 1.42
CA VAL A 10 -8.20 1.73 0.93
C VAL A 10 -8.50 0.70 -0.15
N ASP A 11 -9.55 -0.10 0.08
CA ASP A 11 -10.08 -1.01 -0.93
C ASP A 11 -10.90 -0.21 -1.95
N THR A 12 -10.68 -0.47 -3.23
CA THR A 12 -11.27 0.27 -4.36
C THR A 12 -11.73 -0.71 -5.43
N HIS A 13 -12.44 -0.19 -6.43
CA HIS A 13 -12.68 -0.92 -7.67
C HIS A 13 -12.73 0.03 -8.86
N ALA A 14 -12.45 -0.50 -10.06
CA ALA A 14 -12.62 0.19 -11.33
C ALA A 14 -13.46 -0.69 -12.26
N CYS A 15 -14.69 -0.28 -12.57
CA CYS A 15 -15.63 -1.05 -13.39
C CYS A 15 -15.88 -2.49 -12.88
N GLY A 16 -15.71 -2.70 -11.56
CA GLY A 16 -15.89 -4.02 -10.93
C GLY A 16 -14.58 -4.79 -10.72
N GLU A 17 -13.47 -4.34 -11.31
CA GLU A 17 -12.14 -4.89 -11.03
C GLU A 17 -11.67 -4.42 -9.65
N PRO A 18 -11.42 -5.32 -8.69
CA PRO A 18 -10.97 -4.95 -7.35
C PRO A 18 -9.54 -4.39 -7.36
N GLY A 19 -9.33 -3.35 -6.56
CA GLY A 19 -8.03 -2.77 -6.30
C GLY A 19 -7.83 -2.51 -4.81
N ARG A 20 -6.58 -2.44 -4.38
CA ARG A 20 -6.21 -2.02 -3.03
C ARG A 20 -5.11 -0.99 -3.12
N VAL A 21 -5.39 0.22 -2.63
CA VAL A 21 -4.42 1.31 -2.59
C VAL A 21 -3.83 1.37 -1.19
N ILE A 22 -2.51 1.24 -1.09
CA ILE A 22 -1.81 1.44 0.17
C ILE A 22 -1.57 2.94 0.37
N VAL A 23 -2.14 3.50 1.44
CA VAL A 23 -2.10 4.95 1.74
C VAL A 23 -1.19 5.29 2.93
N GLY A 24 -0.64 4.28 3.61
CA GLY A 24 0.30 4.50 4.71
C GLY A 24 0.96 3.22 5.22
N GLY A 25 2.08 3.38 5.92
CA GLY A 25 2.81 2.27 6.55
C GLY A 25 3.83 1.57 5.65
N VAL A 26 4.00 2.01 4.40
CA VAL A 26 5.06 1.53 3.51
C VAL A 26 6.36 2.22 3.87
N SER A 27 7.40 1.44 4.14
CA SER A 27 8.77 1.94 4.31
C SER A 27 9.36 2.41 2.98
N ASP A 28 10.42 3.21 3.03
CA ASP A 28 11.15 3.60 1.82
C ASP A 28 11.56 2.37 0.99
N VAL A 29 11.32 2.46 -0.32
CA VAL A 29 11.67 1.42 -1.29
C VAL A 29 12.93 1.87 -2.03
N PRO A 30 14.11 1.27 -1.80
CA PRO A 30 15.33 1.67 -2.49
C PRO A 30 15.23 1.43 -3.99
N GLY A 31 15.57 2.44 -4.78
CA GLY A 31 15.59 2.37 -6.23
C GLY A 31 16.11 3.67 -6.83
N LYS A 32 16.80 3.59 -7.97
CA LYS A 32 17.26 4.80 -8.69
C LYS A 32 16.15 5.41 -9.56
N THR A 33 15.18 4.60 -9.94
CA THR A 33 14.08 4.93 -10.84
C THR A 33 12.92 3.98 -10.57
N MET A 34 11.70 4.43 -10.91
CA MET A 34 10.47 3.61 -10.90
C MET A 34 10.26 2.85 -12.22
N PHE A 35 11.03 3.22 -13.24
CA PHE A 35 11.10 2.60 -14.56
C PHE A 35 12.34 1.73 -14.69
#